data_AF-A0A2Z6QMJ8-F1
#
_entry.id   AF-A0A2Z6QMJ8-F1
#
_cell.length_a   1.000
_cell.length_b   1.000
_cell.length_c   1.000
_cell.angle_alpha   90.00
_cell.angle_beta   90.00
_cell.angle_gamma   90.00
#
_symmetry.space_group_name_H-M   'P 1'
#
loop_
_entity.id
_entity.type
_entity.pdbx_description
1 polymer ?
#
loop_
_entity_poly.entity_id
_entity_poly.type
_entity_poly.pdbx_seq_one_letter_code
_entity_poly.pdbx_strand_id
1 'polypeptide(L)' 'MDDTQWLAPSQNNLEKILEIADSFYKLNDIQVNKEKSELLVRYKQGRYRPKLKPHEPVTLRFGSDSIFIIPISP' A
#
# COMPACT_ATOMS: atom_id res chain seq x y z
N MET A 1 6.92 -4.77 18.65
CA MET A 1 6.52 -5.00 17.25
C MET A 1 6.04 -3.67 16.72
N ASP A 2 6.66 -3.22 15.64
CA ASP A 2 6.45 -1.93 14.98
C ASP A 2 6.01 -2.11 13.52
N ASP A 3 6.39 -3.23 12.88
CA ASP A 3 5.92 -3.58 11.55
C ASP A 3 4.43 -3.99 11.54
N THR A 4 3.68 -3.43 10.58
CA THR A 4 2.26 -3.73 10.36
C THR A 4 2.03 -4.04 8.88
N GLN A 5 1.28 -5.11 8.60
CA GLN A 5 0.94 -5.50 7.22
C GLN A 5 -0.57 -5.41 6.98
N TRP A 6 -0.96 -4.76 5.88
CA TRP A 6 -2.35 -4.70 5.42
C TRP A 6 -2.54 -5.57 4.19
N LEU A 7 -3.63 -6.33 4.16
CA LEU A 7 -4.03 -7.16 3.03
C LEU A 7 -5.31 -6.62 2.42
N ALA A 8 -5.28 -6.34 1.12
CA ALA A 8 -6.43 -5.86 0.38
C ALA A 8 -6.51 -6.51 -1.02
N PRO A 9 -7.72 -6.71 -1.58
CA PRO A 9 -7.88 -7.33 -2.89
C PRO A 9 -7.61 -6.37 -4.06
N SER A 10 -7.47 -5.07 -3.80
CA SER A 10 -7.26 -4.03 -4.80
C SER A 10 -6.62 -2.79 -4.18
N GLN A 11 -6.02 -1.93 -5.01
CA GLN A 11 -5.46 -0.65 -4.57
C GLN A 11 -6.50 0.23 -3.88
N ASN A 12 -7.68 0.42 -4.48
CA ASN A 12 -8.74 1.25 -3.90
C ASN A 12 -9.18 0.75 -2.50
N ASN A 13 -9.21 -0.57 -2.28
CA ASN A 13 -9.53 -1.11 -0.95
C ASN A 13 -8.38 -0.89 0.03
N LEU A 14 -7.12 -1.01 -0.43
CA LEU A 14 -5.94 -0.71 0.38
C LEU A 14 -5.95 0.76 0.82
N GLU A 15 -6.18 1.69 -0.09
CA GLU A 15 -6.18 3.14 0.20
C GLU A 15 -7.24 3.51 1.24
N LYS A 16 -8.44 2.90 1.19
CA LYS A 16 -9.47 3.08 2.23
C LYS A 16 -9.03 2.56 3.60
N ILE A 17 -8.33 1.43 3.64
CA ILE A 17 -7.79 0.88 4.89
C ILE A 17 -6.70 1.83 5.43
N LEU A 18 -5.81 2.31 4.57
CA LEU A 18 -4.74 3.24 4.95
C LEU A 18 -5.29 4.60 5.41
N GLU A 19 -6.41 5.06 4.86
CA GLU A 19 -7.09 6.27 5.32
C GLU A 19 -7.61 6.13 6.76
N ILE A 20 -8.25 5.00 7.08
CA ILE A 20 -8.70 4.69 8.44
C ILE A 20 -7.50 4.54 9.39
N ALA A 21 -6.45 3.84 8.94
CA ALA A 21 -5.23 3.63 9.73
C ALA A 21 -4.52 4.96 10.03
N ASP A 22 -4.33 5.83 9.04
CA ASP A 22 -3.72 7.16 9.20
C ASP A 22 -4.48 8.02 10.21
N SER A 23 -5.82 7.99 10.15
CA SER A 23 -6.69 8.68 11.12
C SER A 23 -6.53 8.12 12.53
N PHE A 24 -6.49 6.80 12.67
CA PHE A 24 -6.27 6.14 13.95
C PHE A 24 -4.89 6.46 14.53
N TYR A 25 -3.84 6.42 13.73
CA TYR A 25 -2.48 6.73 14.18
C TYR A 25 -2.34 8.19 14.60
N LYS A 26 -2.89 9.14 13.83
CA LYS A 26 -2.93 10.56 14.18
C LYS A 26 -3.68 10.81 15.50
N LEU A 27 -4.80 10.13 15.73
CA LEU A 27 -5.56 10.25 16.97
C LEU A 27 -4.77 9.78 18.20
N ASN A 28 -3.88 8.81 18.02
CA ASN A 28 -3.06 8.24 19.09
C ASN A 28 -1.64 8.82 19.14
N ASP A 29 -1.34 9.89 18.38
CA ASP A 29 -0.01 10.50 18.26
C ASP A 29 1.08 9.48 17.86
N ILE A 30 0.72 8.52 17.00
CA ILE A 30 1.63 7.53 16.43
C ILE A 30 2.08 8.00 15.05
N GLN A 31 3.38 8.09 14.84
CA GLN A 31 3.96 8.44 13.55
C GLN A 31 4.38 7.20 12.76
N VAL A 32 3.76 7.00 11.59
CA VAL A 32 4.14 5.92 10.67
C VAL A 32 5.21 6.41 9.70
N ASN A 33 6.30 5.66 9.54
CA ASN A 33 7.30 5.92 8.51
C ASN A 33 6.83 5.37 7.15
N LYS A 34 6.18 6.23 6.36
CA LYS A 34 5.63 5.87 5.04
C LYS A 34 6.73 5.56 4.00
N GLU A 35 7.93 6.11 4.16
CA GLU A 35 9.07 5.89 3.24
C GLU A 35 9.64 4.46 3.34
N LYS A 36 9.51 3.84 4.52
CA LYS A 36 9.90 2.44 4.74
C LYS A 36 8.81 1.44 4.33
N SER A 37 7.66 1.89 3.84
CA SER A 37 6.56 1.00 3.46
C SER A 37 6.83 0.32 2.13
N GLU A 38 6.54 -0.98 2.06
CA GLU A 38 6.65 -1.78 0.84
C GLU A 38 5.28 -2.23 0.35
N LEU A 39 5.10 -2.27 -0.98
CA LEU A 39 3.88 -2.77 -1.59
C LEU A 39 4.15 -4.14 -2.23
N LEU A 40 3.61 -5.18 -1.61
CA LEU A 40 3.64 -6.54 -2.14
C LEU A 40 2.39 -6.81 -2.99
N VAL A 41 2.58 -7.23 -4.24
CA VAL A 41 1.49 -7.54 -5.17
C VAL A 41 1.53 -9.01 -5.55
N ARG A 42 0.45 -9.73 -5.27
CA ARG A 42 0.25 -11.10 -5.76
C ARG A 42 -0.64 -11.10 -7.00
N TYR A 43 -0.07 -11.49 -8.13
CA TYR A 43 -0.82 -11.68 -9.36
C TYR A 43 -1.58 -13.02 -9.31
N LYS A 44 -2.88 -12.99 -9.61
CA LYS A 44 -3.64 -14.24 -9.83
C LYS A 44 -3.11 -14.89 -11.10
N GLN A 45 -2.61 -16.12 -11.00
CA GLN A 45 -2.18 -16.89 -12.17
C GLN A 45 -3.40 -17.14 -13.08
N GLY A 46 -3.37 -16.59 -14.29
CA GLY A 46 -4.44 -16.66 -15.29
C GLY A 46 -4.06 -15.88 -16.55
N ARG A 47 -4.84 -16.04 -17.63
CA ARG A 47 -4.55 -15.46 -18.98
C ARG A 47 -4.50 -13.92 -19.05
N TYR A 48 -4.63 -13.23 -17.92
CA TYR A 48 -4.52 -11.78 -17.83
C TYR A 48 -3.06 -11.38 -17.66
N ARG A 49 -2.54 -10.65 -18.65
CA ARG A 49 -1.24 -9.95 -18.51
C ARG A 49 -1.33 -9.00 -17.30
N PRO A 50 -0.30 -8.95 -16.43
CA PRO A 50 -0.21 -7.95 -15.38
C PRO A 50 -0.41 -6.55 -15.98
N LYS A 51 -1.35 -5.77 -15.45
CA LYS A 51 -1.50 -4.35 -15.84
C LYS A 51 -0.34 -3.50 -15.33
N LEU A 52 0.29 -3.93 -14.24
CA LEU A 52 1.45 -3.28 -13.65
C LEU A 52 2.70 -3.79 -14.36
N LYS A 53 3.50 -2.87 -14.91
CA LYS A 53 4.82 -3.22 -15.42
C LYS A 53 5.77 -3.41 -14.22
N PRO A 54 6.68 -4.38 -14.30
CA PRO A 54 7.76 -4.50 -13.33
C PRO A 54 8.52 -3.16 -13.25
N HIS A 55 8.85 -2.71 -12.03
CA HIS A 55 9.64 -1.50 -11.75
C HIS A 55 8.96 -0.16 -12.10
N GLU A 56 7.67 -0.16 -12.45
CA GLU A 56 6.93 1.09 -12.62
C GLU A 56 6.37 1.55 -11.26
N PRO A 57 6.69 2.78 -10.81
CA PRO A 57 6.17 3.28 -9.54
C PRO A 57 4.66 3.46 -9.62
N VAL A 58 3.98 3.14 -8.53
CA VAL A 58 2.56 3.37 -8.34
C VAL A 58 2.38 4.47 -7.29
N THR A 59 1.49 5.40 -7.58
CA THR A 59 1.02 6.38 -6.59
C THR A 59 -0.06 5.72 -5.74
N LEU A 60 0.16 5.66 -4.43
CA LEU A 60 -0.78 5.15 -3.44
C LEU A 60 -1.20 6.27 -2.49
N ARG A 61 -2.49 6.36 -2.17
CA ARG A 61 -2.96 7.24 -1.09
C ARG A 61 -2.81 6.57 0.27
N PHE A 62 -2.10 7.24 1.17
CA PHE A 62 -1.97 6.87 2.58
C PHE A 62 -2.51 8.01 3.43
N GLY A 63 -3.81 7.95 3.71
CA GLY A 63 -4.52 9.04 4.39
C GLY A 63 -4.51 10.31 3.57
N SER A 64 -4.01 11.39 4.15
CA SER A 64 -3.86 12.69 3.47
C SER A 64 -2.73 12.73 2.44
N ASP A 65 -1.81 11.76 2.48
CA ASP A 65 -0.56 11.81 1.72
C ASP A 65 -0.62 10.90 0.50
N SER A 66 0.11 11.27 -0.55
CA SER A 66 0.35 10.41 -1.71
C SER A 66 1.80 9.94 -1.69
N ILE A 67 2.01 8.64 -1.77
CA ILE A 67 3.34 8.03 -1.73
C ILE A 67 3.62 7.30 -3.04
N PHE A 68 4.88 7.35 -3.48
CA PHE A 68 5.34 6.66 -4.69
C PHE A 68 6.05 5.39 -4.27
N ILE A 69 5.52 4.23 -4.66
CA ILE A 69 6.09 2.92 -4.29
C ILE A 69 6.27 2.07 -5.54
N ILE A 70 7.42 1.43 -5.66
CA ILE A 70 7.67 0.40 -6.67
C ILE A 70 7.11 -0.93 -6.15
N PRO A 71 6.10 -1.53 -6.80
CA PRO A 71 5.52 -2.78 -6.34
C PRO A 71 6.50 -3.94 -6.49
N ILE A 72 6.55 -4.81 -5.48
CA ILE A 72 7.36 -6.03 -5.46
C ILE A 72 6.40 -7.23 -5.58
N SER A 73 6.74 -8.19 -6.45
CA SER A 73 6.05 -9.48 -6.50
C SER A 73 6.87 -10.50 -5.70
N PRO A 74 6.40 -10.93 -4.52
CA PRO A 74 7.04 -12.01 -3.78
C PRO A 74 6.78 -13.39 -4.41
#